data_AF-A0A957BPI7-F1
#
_entry.id   AF-A0A957BPI7-F1
#
_cell.length_a   1.000
_cell.length_b   1.000
_cell.length_c   1.000
_cell.angle_alpha   90.00
_cell.angle_beta   90.00
_cell.angle_gamma   90.00
#
_symmetry.space_group_name_H-M   'P 1'
#
loop_
_entity.id
_entity.type
_entity.pdbx_description
1 polymer ?
#
loop_
_entity_poly.entity_id
_entity_poly.type
_entity_poly.pdbx_seq_one_letter_code
_entity_poly.pdbx_strand_id
1 'polypeptide(L)' 'LVRSNGAYQIGGEEPTGVLDELGTDIWALAEGYASITPIHLDMTAHKLMADLMNWDMGVEG' A
#
# COMPACT_ATOMS: atom_id res chain seq x y z
N LEU A 1 -14.36 13.74 2.91
CA LEU A 1 -14.86 14.05 1.55
C LEU A 1 -15.29 15.51 1.54
N VAL A 2 -14.65 16.34 0.72
CA VAL A 2 -15.05 17.75 0.55
C VAL A 2 -15.99 17.81 -0.64
N ARG A 3 -17.12 18.49 -0.51
CA ARG A 3 -18.05 18.71 -1.62
C ARG A 3 -17.83 20.11 -2.17
N SER A 4 -17.54 20.21 -3.46
CA SER A 4 -17.40 21.49 -4.17
C SER A 4 -17.94 21.33 -5.60
N ASN A 5 -18.72 22.31 -6.07
CA ASN A 5 -19.31 22.34 -7.42
C ASN A 5 -20.01 21.04 -7.87
N GLY A 6 -20.73 20.37 -6.95
CA GLY A 6 -21.48 19.16 -7.28
C GLY A 6 -20.67 17.87 -7.34
N ALA A 7 -19.35 17.91 -7.07
CA ALA A 7 -18.49 16.74 -7.01
C ALA A 7 -17.98 16.46 -5.59
N TYR A 8 -17.60 15.21 -5.33
CA TYR A 8 -16.91 14.79 -4.11
C TYR A 8 -15.41 14.70 -4.37
N GLN A 9 -14.62 15.34 -3.50
CA GLN A 9 -13.17 15.26 -3.50
C GLN A 9 -12.67 14.50 -2.28
N ILE A 10 -11.66 13.66 -2.51
CA ILE A 10 -10.80 13.17 -1.45
C ILE A 10 -9.95 14.37 -1.01
N GLY A 11 -10.20 14.86 0.20
CA GLY A 11 -9.48 15.99 0.79
C GLY A 11 -8.64 15.54 1.97
N GLY A 12 -7.85 16.46 2.52
CA GLY A 12 -6.88 16.23 3.59
C GLY A 12 -5.74 17.23 3.49
N GLU A 13 -4.81 17.19 4.46
CA GLU A 13 -3.51 17.85 4.30
C GLU A 13 -2.71 17.16 3.19
N GLU A 14 -1.73 17.88 2.61
CA GLU A 14 -0.85 17.29 1.61
C GLU A 14 -0.07 16.11 2.21
N PRO A 15 -0.01 14.95 1.54
CA PRO A 15 0.76 13.82 2.02
C PRO A 15 2.24 14.16 1.94
N THR A 16 2.88 14.32 3.10
CA THR A 16 4.32 14.58 3.21
C THR A 16 5.16 13.31 3.16
N GLY A 17 4.55 12.15 3.39
CA GLY A 17 5.22 10.85 3.50
C GLY A 17 5.94 10.66 4.85
N VAL A 18 6.44 9.45 5.07
CA VAL A 18 7.33 9.12 6.20
C VAL A 18 8.76 9.18 5.66
N LEU A 19 9.49 10.24 6.00
CA LEU A 19 10.79 10.53 5.38
C LEU A 19 11.95 9.82 6.06
N ASP A 20 11.77 9.27 7.25
CA ASP A 20 12.82 8.69 8.11
C ASP A 20 12.82 7.14 8.11
N GLU A 21 11.95 6.51 7.32
CA GLU A 21 11.89 5.05 7.20
C GLU A 21 12.91 4.52 6.19
N LEU A 22 14.08 4.12 6.70
CA LEU A 22 15.19 3.57 5.92
C LEU A 22 14.75 2.38 5.04
N GLY A 23 15.08 2.47 3.74
CA GLY A 23 14.81 1.41 2.76
C GLY A 23 13.53 1.62 1.95
N THR A 24 12.74 2.65 2.26
CA THR A 24 11.64 3.09 1.39
C THR A 24 12.16 3.93 0.22
N ASP A 25 11.37 4.02 -0.86
CA ASP A 25 11.66 4.90 -1.99
C ASP A 25 11.56 6.38 -1.60
N ILE A 26 10.61 6.73 -0.72
CA ILE A 26 10.46 8.07 -0.15
C ILE A 26 11.73 8.51 0.59
N TRP A 27 12.25 7.68 1.50
CA TRP A 27 13.49 7.98 2.23
C TRP A 27 14.67 8.17 1.27
N ALA A 28 14.83 7.30 0.27
CA ALA A 28 15.94 7.39 -0.67
C ALA A 28 15.95 8.72 -1.44
N LEU A 29 14.77 9.20 -1.87
CA LEU A 29 14.63 10.50 -2.54
C LEU A 29 14.90 11.66 -1.58
N ALA A 30 14.43 11.58 -0.33
CA ALA A 30 14.67 12.61 0.68
C ALA A 30 16.17 12.81 0.98
N GLU A 31 16.95 11.72 0.93
CA GLU A 31 18.40 11.72 1.14
C GLU A 31 19.23 11.98 -0.14
N GLY A 32 18.57 12.22 -1.29
CA GLY A 32 19.23 12.57 -2.54
C GLY A 32 19.75 11.41 -3.39
N TYR A 33 19.27 10.19 -3.12
CA TYR A 33 19.58 9.00 -3.93
C TYR A 33 18.48 8.73 -4.97
N ALA A 34 18.85 8.06 -6.07
CA ALA A 34 17.88 7.45 -6.95
C ALA A 34 17.33 6.15 -6.31
N SER A 35 16.02 5.90 -6.44
CA SER A 35 15.37 4.67 -5.97
C SER A 35 14.97 3.77 -7.13
N ILE A 36 15.22 2.47 -6.98
CA ILE A 36 14.74 1.42 -7.90
C ILE A 36 14.07 0.35 -7.05
N THR A 37 12.75 0.22 -7.18
CA THR A 37 11.95 -0.75 -6.42
C THR A 37 11.42 -1.83 -7.36
N PRO A 38 12.03 -3.04 -7.38
CA PRO A 38 11.49 -4.15 -8.16
C PRO A 38 10.11 -4.55 -7.62
N ILE A 39 9.12 -4.57 -8.50
CA ILE A 39 7.75 -4.97 -8.14
C ILE A 39 7.42 -6.35 -8.70
N HIS A 40 6.57 -7.09 -7.99
CA HIS A 40 6.03 -8.35 -8.49
C HIS A 40 4.89 -8.08 -9.48
N LEU A 41 4.86 -8.84 -10.58
CA LEU A 41 3.71 -8.85 -11.51
C LEU A 41 2.66 -9.87 -11.09
N ASP A 42 3.10 -10.99 -10.52
CA ASP A 42 2.23 -11.98 -9.90
C ASP A 42 1.82 -11.47 -8.50
N MET A 43 0.54 -11.16 -8.34
CA MET A 43 -0.03 -10.64 -7.09
C MET A 43 -0.51 -11.75 -6.14
N THR A 44 -0.34 -13.02 -6.48
CA THR A 44 -0.69 -14.11 -5.58
C THR A 44 0.25 -14.11 -4.37
N ALA A 45 -0.32 -13.94 -3.18
CA ALA A 45 0.38 -14.04 -1.91
C ALA A 45 0.68 -15.51 -1.56
N HIS A 46 1.59 -16.15 -2.31
CA HIS A 46 1.89 -17.59 -2.24
C HIS A 46 2.19 -18.09 -0.82
N LYS A 47 2.89 -17.30 -0.01
CA LYS A 47 3.21 -17.64 1.38
C LYS A 47 1.97 -17.77 2.27
N LEU A 48 0.94 -16.98 1.98
CA LEU A 48 -0.32 -16.97 2.75
C LEU A 48 -1.22 -18.15 2.38
N MET A 49 -1.02 -18.79 1.23
CA MET A 49 -1.94 -19.81 0.71
C MET A 49 -2.06 -21.01 1.65
N ALA A 50 -0.96 -21.43 2.30
CA ALA A 50 -1.00 -22.55 3.25
C ALA A 50 -1.86 -22.23 4.48
N ASP A 51 -1.77 -21.00 4.99
CA ASP A 51 -2.56 -20.55 6.14
C ASP A 51 -4.03 -20.44 5.77
N LEU A 52 -4.33 -19.87 4.59
CA LEU A 52 -5.69 -19.76 4.04
C LEU A 52 -6.38 -21.12 3.86
N MET A 53 -5.66 -22.15 3.40
CA MET A 53 -6.23 -23.50 3.24
C MET A 53 -6.65 -24.13 4.57
N ASN A 54 -6.02 -23.72 5.67
CA ASN A 54 -6.31 -24.22 7.01
C ASN A 54 -7.31 -23.33 7.76
N TRP A 55 -7.80 -22.24 7.15
CA TRP A 55 -8.86 -21.44 7.75
C TRP A 55 -10.17 -22.21 7.72
N ASP A 56 -10.76 -22.39 8.91
CA ASP A 56 -12.15 -22.81 9.02
C ASP A 56 -13.04 -21.65 8.56
N MET A 57 -13.48 -21.71 7.31
CA MET A 57 -14.28 -20.65 6.70
C MET A 57 -15.75 -20.66 7.14
N GLY A 58 -16.16 -21.59 8.02
CA GLY A 58 -17.50 -21.61 8.60
C GLY A 58 -18.63 -21.64 7.57
N VAL A 59 -18.36 -22.14 6.36
CA VAL A 59 -19.39 -22.31 5.33
C VAL A 59 -20.22 -23.53 5.71
N GLU A 60 -21.26 -23.30 6.49
CA GLU A 60 -22.36 -24.25 6.68
C GLU A 60 -23.00 -24.53 5.32
N GLY A 61 -23.09 -25.82 4.98
CA GLY A 61 -23.92 -26.32 3.88
C GLY A 61 -25.34 -26.56 4.33
#